data_AF-A0A7S4DUJ7-F1
#
_entry.id   AF-A0A7S4DUJ7-F1
#
_cell.length_a   1.000
_cell.length_b   1.000
_cell.length_c   1.000
_cell.angle_alpha   90.00
_cell.angle_beta   90.00
_cell.angle_gamma   90.00
#
_symmetry.space_group_name_H-M   'P 1'
#
loop_
_entity.id
_entity.type
_entity.pdbx_description
1 polymer ?
#
loop_
_entity_poly.entity_id
_entity_poly.type
_entity_poly.pdbx_seq_one_letter_code
_entity_poly.pdbx_strand_id
1 'polypeptide(L)'
;NPSSPFHAPLPSPPLPSPLLSSPHRIATHRYGLFVMLMLGESVIAIVTDATKTRSQDWVIIFCGFLLVYTNKLLYFESQPHQPEQHALRQATWRGRIYQYTHMVLGMSLVGIGTGIKLLKKDVDYSKHHATPTTYRLLTYSLVVFHVSNNIIRLTHKFKNRSLLIWATRLVFIVIIGLFPVMAPEIEPWVLPVAYALFNLCLTLIDAGSGVVKVPDKKQTYNEDRLPPKNIKIEIVKSTRKEDLEDAYFPSKTQVPLSPHRRPQMKRLRGQKYLFDTCNL
;
A
#
# COMPACT_ATOMS: atom_id res chain seq x y z
N ASN A 1 -24.51 64.70 13.56
CA ASN A 1 -24.36 63.37 12.95
C ASN A 1 -23.15 63.34 12.02
N PRO A 2 -21.97 62.98 12.52
CA PRO A 2 -20.84 62.69 11.64
C PRO A 2 -21.07 61.33 10.97
N SER A 3 -21.06 61.33 9.63
CA SER A 3 -21.13 60.14 8.78
C SER A 3 -19.92 59.24 9.03
N SER A 4 -20.17 57.98 9.41
CA SER A 4 -19.11 57.01 9.60
C SER A 4 -18.40 56.71 8.28
N PRO A 5 -17.06 56.60 8.27
CA PRO A 5 -16.31 56.27 7.07
C PRO A 5 -16.66 54.85 6.61
N PHE A 6 -17.01 54.74 5.33
CA PHE A 6 -17.27 53.48 4.63
C PHE A 6 -16.00 52.61 4.69
N HIS A 7 -15.94 51.63 5.58
CA HIS A 7 -14.86 50.65 5.59
C HIS A 7 -15.04 49.71 4.40
N ALA A 8 -14.12 49.80 3.43
CA ALA A 8 -14.06 48.87 2.33
C ALA A 8 -13.93 47.43 2.87
N PRO A 9 -14.70 46.45 2.34
CA PRO A 9 -14.61 45.07 2.78
C PRO A 9 -13.19 44.55 2.57
N LEU A 10 -12.61 44.00 3.64
CA LEU A 10 -11.29 43.37 3.58
C LEU A 10 -11.32 42.26 2.52
N PRO A 11 -10.27 42.13 1.69
CA PRO A 11 -10.18 41.06 0.73
C PRO A 11 -10.28 39.73 1.47
N SER A 12 -11.21 38.87 1.03
CA SER A 12 -11.38 37.55 1.60
C SER A 12 -10.05 36.80 1.50
N PRO A 13 -9.64 36.08 2.56
CA PRO A 13 -8.42 35.29 2.51
C PRO A 13 -8.53 34.31 1.33
N PRO A 14 -7.45 34.12 0.55
CA PRO A 14 -7.48 33.20 -0.58
C PRO A 14 -7.90 31.83 -0.06
N LEU A 15 -9.01 31.31 -0.60
CA LEU A 15 -9.50 29.98 -0.28
C LEU A 15 -8.34 29.00 -0.48
N PRO A 16 -8.06 28.12 0.50
CA PRO A 16 -7.03 27.11 0.37
C PRO A 16 -7.32 26.34 -0.92
N SER A 17 -6.42 26.45 -1.88
CA SER A 17 -6.55 25.76 -3.15
C SER A 17 -6.79 24.27 -2.86
N PRO A 18 -7.75 23.63 -3.55
CA PRO A 18 -8.20 22.29 -3.19
C PRO A 18 -7.02 21.33 -3.13
N LEU A 19 -6.62 20.99 -1.91
CA LEU A 19 -5.47 20.15 -1.55
C LEU A 19 -5.56 18.71 -2.10
N LEU A 20 -6.65 18.40 -2.79
CA LEU A 20 -7.01 17.08 -3.31
C LEU A 20 -6.63 16.87 -4.79
N SER A 21 -5.96 17.81 -5.45
CA SER A 21 -5.67 17.69 -6.89
C SER A 21 -4.24 17.24 -7.21
N SER A 22 -3.35 17.09 -6.23
CA SER A 22 -1.96 16.79 -6.55
C SER A 22 -1.83 15.34 -7.06
N PRO A 23 -1.45 15.11 -8.33
CA PRO A 23 -1.54 13.81 -9.00
C PRO A 23 -0.75 12.70 -8.30
N HIS A 24 0.30 13.06 -7.55
CA HIS A 24 1.09 12.11 -6.79
C HIS A 24 0.30 11.46 -5.64
N ARG A 25 -0.59 12.17 -4.94
CA ARG A 25 -1.40 11.60 -3.83
C ARG A 25 -2.34 10.52 -4.34
N ILE A 26 -2.90 10.74 -5.53
CA ILE A 26 -3.76 9.76 -6.20
C ILE A 26 -2.96 8.51 -6.56
N ALA A 27 -1.75 8.68 -7.07
CA ALA A 27 -0.87 7.56 -7.42
C ALA A 27 -0.49 6.71 -6.19
N THR A 28 -0.08 7.32 -5.08
CA THR A 28 0.32 6.59 -3.87
C THR A 28 -0.83 5.78 -3.29
N HIS A 29 -2.04 6.36 -3.26
CA HIS A 29 -3.23 5.66 -2.78
C HIS A 29 -3.56 4.43 -3.64
N ARG A 30 -3.43 4.56 -4.97
CA ARG A 30 -3.69 3.44 -5.90
C ARG A 30 -2.73 2.27 -5.71
N TYR A 31 -1.45 2.52 -5.45
CA TYR A 31 -0.48 1.44 -5.20
C TYR A 31 -0.73 0.73 -3.87
N GLY A 32 -1.08 1.46 -2.81
CA GLY A 32 -1.52 0.86 -1.55
C GLY A 32 -2.75 -0.03 -1.72
N LEU A 33 -3.75 0.43 -2.48
CA LEU A 33 -4.95 -0.34 -2.80
C LEU A 33 -4.62 -1.59 -3.62
N PHE A 34 -3.74 -1.47 -4.62
CA PHE A 34 -3.28 -2.61 -5.42
C PHE A 34 -2.64 -3.70 -4.57
N VAL A 35 -1.75 -3.34 -3.64
CA VAL A 35 -1.11 -4.31 -2.73
C VAL A 35 -2.14 -4.95 -1.79
N MET A 36 -3.09 -4.17 -1.26
CA MET A 36 -4.17 -4.71 -0.43
C MET A 36 -5.06 -5.70 -1.18
N LEU A 37 -5.32 -5.46 -2.47
CA LEU A 37 -6.06 -6.39 -3.33
C LEU A 37 -5.29 -7.71 -3.50
N MET A 38 -3.99 -7.66 -3.81
CA MET A 38 -3.16 -8.86 -3.96
C MET A 38 -3.02 -9.66 -2.65
N LEU A 39 -2.98 -8.97 -1.50
CA LEU A 39 -3.06 -9.61 -0.19
C LEU A 39 -4.41 -10.31 0.01
N GLY A 40 -5.52 -9.69 -0.38
CA GLY A 40 -6.85 -10.28 -0.33
C GLY A 40 -6.96 -11.56 -1.15
N GLU A 41 -6.47 -11.54 -2.39
CA GLU A 41 -6.41 -12.73 -3.25
C GLU A 41 -5.58 -13.86 -2.62
N SER A 42 -4.47 -13.51 -1.96
CA SER A 42 -3.64 -14.47 -1.24
C SER A 42 -4.39 -15.12 -0.08
N VAL A 43 -5.16 -14.35 0.69
CA VAL A 43 -6.00 -14.87 1.79
C VAL A 43 -7.10 -15.79 1.26
N ILE A 44 -7.80 -15.39 0.19
CA ILE A 44 -8.86 -16.21 -0.42
C ILE A 44 -8.27 -17.55 -0.88
N ALA A 45 -7.11 -17.53 -1.53
CA ALA A 45 -6.43 -18.74 -1.99
C ALA A 45 -6.11 -19.73 -0.84
N ILE A 46 -5.73 -19.22 0.33
CA ILE A 46 -5.45 -20.04 1.53
C ILE A 46 -6.73 -20.69 2.08
N VAL A 47 -7.85 -19.96 2.09
CA VAL A 47 -9.09 -20.39 2.77
C VAL A 47 -9.98 -21.31 1.90
N THR A 48 -9.91 -21.18 0.57
CA THR A 48 -10.91 -21.79 -0.35
C THR A 48 -10.98 -23.32 -0.29
N ASP A 49 -9.94 -24.02 0.15
CA ASP A 49 -9.90 -25.50 0.13
C ASP A 49 -10.09 -26.16 1.53
N ALA A 50 -10.72 -25.50 2.51
CA ALA A 50 -10.78 -25.93 3.93
C ALA A 50 -11.74 -27.12 4.27
N THR A 51 -12.08 -27.99 3.31
CA THR A 51 -13.23 -28.91 3.45
C THR A 51 -12.96 -30.24 4.18
N LYS A 52 -11.70 -30.65 4.36
CA LYS A 52 -11.30 -31.81 5.17
C LYS A 52 -10.11 -31.36 6.01
N THR A 53 -10.23 -31.35 7.34
CA THR A 53 -9.17 -30.75 8.16
C THR A 53 -8.64 -31.72 9.21
N ARG A 54 -7.40 -32.15 9.00
CA ARG A 54 -6.52 -32.61 10.07
C ARG A 54 -6.08 -31.39 10.88
N SER A 55 -5.59 -31.62 12.10
CA SER A 55 -5.04 -30.53 12.94
C SER A 55 -3.92 -29.75 12.24
N GLN A 56 -3.12 -30.42 11.41
CA GLN A 56 -2.03 -29.82 10.62
C GLN A 56 -2.53 -28.77 9.63
N ASP A 57 -3.69 -28.96 9.02
CA ASP A 57 -4.24 -28.03 8.02
C ASP A 57 -4.60 -26.70 8.67
N TRP A 58 -5.12 -26.73 9.89
CA TRP A 58 -5.40 -25.53 10.67
C TRP A 58 -4.13 -24.74 11.00
N VAL A 59 -3.03 -25.44 11.32
CA VAL A 59 -1.73 -24.82 11.54
C VAL A 59 -1.22 -24.15 10.26
N ILE A 60 -1.28 -24.84 9.12
CA ILE A 60 -0.85 -24.27 7.82
C ILE A 60 -1.70 -23.05 7.46
N ILE A 61 -3.02 -23.11 7.62
CA ILE A 61 -3.93 -21.99 7.33
C ILE A 61 -3.63 -20.80 8.25
N PHE A 62 -3.49 -21.04 9.56
CA PHE A 62 -3.20 -20.00 10.54
C PHE A 62 -1.84 -19.33 10.26
N CYS A 63 -0.79 -20.13 10.06
CA CYS A 63 0.54 -19.60 9.74
C CYS A 63 0.56 -18.91 8.38
N GLY A 64 -0.18 -19.40 7.39
CA GLY A 64 -0.35 -18.74 6.10
C GLY A 64 -1.02 -17.37 6.23
N PHE A 65 -2.08 -17.26 7.03
CA PHE A 65 -2.72 -15.99 7.33
C PHE A 65 -1.78 -15.03 8.07
N LEU A 66 -1.06 -15.53 9.09
CA LEU A 66 -0.08 -14.75 9.83
C LEU A 66 1.05 -14.23 8.94
N LEU A 67 1.51 -15.05 7.97
CA LEU A 67 2.51 -14.65 6.98
C LEU A 67 2.00 -13.51 6.08
N VAL A 68 0.79 -13.63 5.54
CA VAL A 68 0.18 -12.56 4.72
C VAL A 68 -0.04 -11.29 5.54
N TYR A 69 -0.48 -11.42 6.79
CA TYR A 69 -0.68 -10.29 7.70
C TYR A 69 0.61 -9.57 8.06
N THR A 70 1.67 -10.30 8.38
CA THR A 70 2.99 -9.70 8.69
C THR A 70 3.61 -9.04 7.45
N ASN A 71 3.46 -9.64 6.26
CA ASN A 71 3.85 -9.01 4.99
C ASN A 71 3.12 -7.69 4.75
N LYS A 72 1.81 -7.62 5.05
CA LYS A 72 1.05 -6.37 5.02
C LYS A 72 1.70 -5.31 5.92
N LEU A 73 2.00 -5.65 7.17
CA LEU A 73 2.63 -4.72 8.11
C LEU A 73 3.99 -4.23 7.61
N LEU A 74 4.86 -5.14 7.16
CA LEU A 74 6.17 -4.81 6.60
C LEU A 74 6.11 -3.89 5.37
N TYR A 75 5.08 -4.06 4.54
CA TYR A 75 4.85 -3.18 3.39
C TYR A 75 4.46 -1.77 3.84
N PHE A 76 3.46 -1.63 4.71
CA PHE A 76 3.01 -0.30 5.16
C PHE A 76 4.06 0.43 6.01
N GLU A 77 4.85 -0.30 6.80
CA GLU A 77 5.99 0.29 7.54
C GLU A 77 7.10 0.80 6.60
N SER A 78 7.16 0.26 5.37
CA SER A 78 8.12 0.73 4.36
C SER A 78 7.64 1.98 3.61
N GLN A 79 6.42 2.46 3.87
CA GLN A 79 5.86 3.67 3.28
C GLN A 79 6.13 4.90 4.16
N PRO A 80 6.53 6.06 3.60
CA PRO A 80 6.75 7.25 4.39
C PRO A 80 5.45 7.91 4.82
N HIS A 81 5.38 8.36 6.07
CA HIS A 81 4.26 9.13 6.62
C HIS A 81 4.14 10.53 5.99
N GLN A 82 5.29 11.15 5.63
CA GLN A 82 5.34 12.49 5.05
C GLN A 82 5.37 12.43 3.52
N PRO A 83 4.45 13.11 2.81
CA PRO A 83 4.41 13.12 1.35
C PRO A 83 5.73 13.59 0.69
N GLU A 84 6.47 14.47 1.35
CA GLU A 84 7.75 15.02 0.87
C GLU A 84 8.82 13.93 0.75
N GLN A 85 8.75 12.89 1.59
CA GLN A 85 9.71 11.78 1.61
C GLN A 85 9.40 10.71 0.56
N HIS A 86 8.26 10.83 -0.13
CA HIS A 86 7.78 9.84 -1.09
C HIS A 86 8.64 9.81 -2.37
N ALA A 87 8.94 8.62 -2.89
CA ALA A 87 9.82 8.41 -4.04
C ALA A 87 9.37 9.20 -5.29
N LEU A 88 8.05 9.21 -5.56
CA LEU A 88 7.41 9.96 -6.65
C LEU A 88 7.63 11.48 -6.59
N ARG A 89 7.96 12.04 -5.42
CA ARG A 89 8.26 13.48 -5.26
C ARG A 89 9.76 13.80 -5.31
N GLN A 90 10.62 12.79 -5.20
CA GLN A 90 12.07 12.99 -5.09
C GLN A 90 12.76 13.04 -6.45
N ALA A 91 12.49 12.06 -7.32
CA ALA A 91 13.07 12.01 -8.67
C ALA A 91 12.23 11.11 -9.59
N THR A 92 12.21 11.43 -10.88
CA THR A 92 11.45 10.66 -11.91
C THR A 92 11.92 9.21 -12.00
N TRP A 93 13.24 8.96 -11.98
CA TRP A 93 13.79 7.61 -12.03
C TRP A 93 13.43 6.77 -10.79
N ARG A 94 13.45 7.37 -9.59
CA ARG A 94 13.00 6.70 -8.35
C ARG A 94 11.53 6.35 -8.41
N GLY A 95 10.72 7.25 -8.98
CA GLY A 95 9.32 7.01 -9.27
C GLY A 95 9.13 5.79 -10.17
N ARG A 96 9.88 5.69 -11.28
CA ARG A 96 9.80 4.52 -12.19
C ARG A 96 10.16 3.21 -11.49
N ILE A 97 11.27 3.18 -10.74
CA ILE A 97 11.67 1.98 -9.96
C ILE A 97 10.55 1.60 -8.98
N TYR A 98 10.05 2.57 -8.21
CA TYR A 98 8.95 2.35 -7.28
C TYR A 98 7.74 1.70 -7.98
N GLN A 99 7.33 2.21 -9.15
CA GLN A 99 6.18 1.68 -9.89
C GLN A 99 6.39 0.23 -10.37
N TYR A 100 7.53 -0.07 -11.00
CA TYR A 100 7.81 -1.42 -11.49
C TYR A 100 7.99 -2.42 -10.35
N THR A 101 8.65 -2.02 -9.26
CA THR A 101 8.81 -2.89 -8.08
C THR A 101 7.48 -3.23 -7.43
N HIS A 102 6.46 -2.36 -7.47
CA HIS A 102 5.12 -2.71 -6.99
C HIS A 102 4.46 -3.82 -7.82
N MET A 103 4.70 -3.88 -9.13
CA MET A 103 4.18 -4.96 -9.97
C MET A 103 4.81 -6.30 -9.58
N VAL A 104 6.14 -6.33 -9.41
CA VAL A 104 6.87 -7.52 -8.96
C VAL A 104 6.42 -7.93 -7.55
N LEU A 105 6.26 -6.97 -6.64
CA LEU A 105 5.74 -7.19 -5.29
C LEU A 105 4.35 -7.83 -5.34
N GLY A 106 3.43 -7.32 -6.16
CA GLY A 106 2.09 -7.88 -6.32
C GLY A 106 2.09 -9.34 -6.77
N MET A 107 2.90 -9.66 -7.80
CA MET A 107 3.04 -11.05 -8.28
C MET A 107 3.61 -11.98 -7.19
N SER A 108 4.58 -11.50 -6.41
CA SER A 108 5.16 -12.27 -5.32
C SER A 108 4.15 -12.57 -4.20
N LEU A 109 3.24 -11.64 -3.90
CA LEU A 109 2.18 -11.86 -2.91
C LEU A 109 1.23 -12.97 -3.34
N VAL A 110 0.76 -12.93 -4.61
CA VAL A 110 -0.06 -14.01 -5.18
C VAL A 110 0.68 -15.34 -5.17
N GLY A 111 1.99 -15.33 -5.44
CA GLY A 111 2.86 -16.50 -5.35
C GLY A 111 2.92 -17.10 -3.95
N ILE A 112 2.96 -16.27 -2.90
CA ILE A 112 2.91 -16.73 -1.50
C ILE A 112 1.57 -17.41 -1.21
N GLY A 113 0.44 -16.78 -1.55
CA GLY A 113 -0.89 -17.37 -1.34
C GLY A 113 -1.08 -18.69 -2.09
N THR A 114 -0.64 -18.73 -3.34
CA THR A 114 -0.67 -19.96 -4.18
C THR A 114 0.25 -21.03 -3.63
N GLY A 115 1.45 -20.66 -3.16
CA GLY A 115 2.41 -21.58 -2.55
C GLY A 115 1.86 -22.26 -1.30
N ILE A 116 1.19 -21.52 -0.42
CA ILE A 116 0.52 -22.11 0.76
C ILE A 116 -0.63 -23.03 0.36
N LYS A 117 -1.44 -22.63 -0.62
CA LYS A 117 -2.54 -23.45 -1.16
C LYS A 117 -2.03 -24.78 -1.70
N LEU A 118 -0.96 -24.77 -2.50
CA LEU A 118 -0.35 -25.97 -3.04
C LEU A 118 0.30 -26.81 -1.95
N LEU A 119 0.96 -26.18 -0.96
CA LEU A 119 1.58 -26.88 0.15
C LEU A 119 0.56 -27.68 0.97
N LYS A 120 -0.60 -27.08 1.21
CA LYS A 120 -1.71 -27.76 1.87
C LYS A 120 -2.19 -28.97 1.06
N LYS A 121 -2.38 -28.83 -0.26
CA LYS A 121 -2.74 -29.95 -1.13
C LYS A 121 -1.70 -31.07 -1.06
N ASP A 122 -0.42 -30.73 -1.07
CA ASP A 122 0.65 -31.71 -0.97
C ASP A 122 0.59 -32.47 0.38
N VAL A 123 0.27 -31.81 1.48
CA VAL A 123 0.07 -32.45 2.81
C VAL A 123 -1.17 -33.34 2.83
N ASP A 124 -2.25 -32.93 2.16
CA ASP A 124 -3.49 -33.70 2.07
C ASP A 124 -3.34 -34.98 1.23
N TYR A 125 -2.69 -34.87 0.06
CA TYR A 125 -2.56 -35.96 -0.90
C TYR A 125 -1.37 -36.87 -0.65
N SER A 126 -0.22 -36.31 -0.26
CA SER A 126 1.01 -37.08 -0.13
C SER A 126 1.13 -37.61 1.28
N LYS A 127 0.97 -38.93 1.45
CA LYS A 127 1.27 -39.57 2.75
C LYS A 127 2.73 -39.39 3.18
N HIS A 128 3.66 -39.04 2.27
CA HIS A 128 5.10 -39.07 2.60
C HIS A 128 5.95 -37.84 2.24
N HIS A 129 5.78 -37.08 1.13
CA HIS A 129 6.64 -35.91 0.87
C HIS A 129 5.96 -34.82 0.04
N ALA A 130 6.21 -33.54 0.35
CA ALA A 130 5.77 -32.42 -0.48
C ALA A 130 6.62 -32.31 -1.75
N THR A 131 6.01 -31.86 -2.84
CA THR A 131 6.71 -31.72 -4.12
C THR A 131 7.77 -30.61 -3.98
N PRO A 132 9.03 -30.83 -4.43
CA PRO A 132 10.08 -29.83 -4.37
C PRO A 132 9.69 -28.47 -4.96
N THR A 133 8.88 -28.50 -6.01
CA THR A 133 8.35 -27.33 -6.69
C THR A 133 7.49 -26.45 -5.77
N THR A 134 6.68 -27.06 -4.90
CA THR A 134 5.70 -26.37 -4.06
C THR A 134 6.37 -25.49 -3.01
N TYR A 135 7.31 -26.03 -2.23
CA TYR A 135 8.02 -25.23 -1.23
C TYR A 135 8.98 -24.23 -1.88
N ARG A 136 9.59 -24.56 -3.04
CA ARG A 136 10.43 -23.61 -3.80
C ARG A 136 9.62 -22.40 -4.25
N LEU A 137 8.40 -22.62 -4.75
CA LEU A 137 7.50 -21.53 -5.16
C LEU A 137 7.19 -20.60 -3.98
N LEU A 138 6.77 -21.16 -2.84
CA LEU A 138 6.48 -20.38 -1.64
C LEU A 138 7.71 -19.56 -1.20
N THR A 139 8.87 -20.22 -1.15
CA THR A 139 10.10 -19.61 -0.65
C THR A 139 10.64 -18.51 -1.56
N TYR A 140 10.72 -18.77 -2.86
CA TYR A 140 11.19 -17.76 -3.80
C TYR A 140 10.21 -16.58 -3.91
N SER A 141 8.91 -16.83 -3.82
CA SER A 141 7.92 -15.75 -3.74
C SER A 141 8.16 -14.86 -2.52
N LEU A 142 8.45 -15.46 -1.36
CA LEU A 142 8.75 -14.72 -0.14
C LEU A 142 10.06 -13.93 -0.23
N VAL A 143 11.11 -14.50 -0.83
CA VAL A 143 12.37 -13.79 -1.12
C VAL A 143 12.13 -12.60 -2.05
N VAL A 144 11.41 -12.79 -3.15
CA VAL A 144 11.08 -11.72 -4.11
C VAL A 144 10.25 -10.63 -3.44
N PHE A 145 9.32 -10.99 -2.54
CA PHE A 145 8.58 -10.02 -1.74
C PHE A 145 9.52 -9.16 -0.89
N HIS A 146 10.41 -9.78 -0.11
CA HIS A 146 11.33 -9.05 0.78
C HIS A 146 12.33 -8.18 0.00
N VAL A 147 12.88 -8.69 -1.10
CA VAL A 147 13.75 -7.91 -2.00
C VAL A 147 13.02 -6.71 -2.57
N SER A 148 11.79 -6.91 -3.07
CA SER A 148 10.95 -5.84 -3.62
C SER A 148 10.60 -4.80 -2.56
N ASN A 149 10.24 -5.23 -1.34
CA ASN A 149 9.94 -4.33 -0.24
C ASN A 149 11.17 -3.51 0.19
N ASN A 150 12.37 -4.11 0.18
CA ASN A 150 13.62 -3.41 0.44
C ASN A 150 13.94 -2.38 -0.66
N ILE A 151 13.74 -2.72 -1.94
CA ILE A 151 13.90 -1.77 -3.04
C ILE A 151 12.94 -0.59 -2.87
N ILE A 152 11.65 -0.84 -2.56
CA ILE A 152 10.67 0.21 -2.28
C ILE A 152 11.18 1.11 -1.16
N ARG A 153 11.62 0.54 -0.03
CA ARG A 153 12.17 1.30 1.10
C ARG A 153 13.41 2.13 0.71
N LEU A 154 14.28 1.62 -0.18
CA LEU A 154 15.45 2.36 -0.69
C LEU A 154 15.07 3.56 -1.56
N THR A 155 13.95 3.48 -2.30
CA THR A 155 13.48 4.60 -3.15
C THR A 155 12.98 5.79 -2.33
N HIS A 156 12.55 5.55 -1.08
CA HIS A 156 12.10 6.59 -0.16
C HIS A 156 13.26 7.27 0.59
N LYS A 157 13.05 8.54 0.94
CA LYS A 157 14.03 9.33 1.71
C LYS A 157 13.71 9.26 3.20
N PHE A 158 14.14 8.18 3.85
CA PHE A 158 14.10 8.08 5.31
C PHE A 158 15.25 8.87 5.96
N LYS A 159 14.94 9.64 7.00
CA LYS A 159 15.91 10.46 7.75
C LYS A 159 16.88 9.60 8.57
N ASN A 160 16.39 8.49 9.14
CA ASN A 160 17.16 7.58 9.98
C ASN A 160 17.30 6.23 9.26
N ARG A 161 18.42 6.02 8.57
CA ARG A 161 18.77 4.72 7.98
C ARG A 161 19.72 4.00 8.93
N SER A 162 19.17 3.33 9.94
CA SER A 162 20.01 2.47 10.80
C SER A 162 20.56 1.32 9.96
N LEU A 163 21.89 1.26 9.84
CA LEU A 163 22.59 0.20 9.10
C LEU A 163 22.24 -1.19 9.66
N LEU A 164 22.00 -1.29 10.97
CA LEU A 164 21.64 -2.52 11.65
C LEU A 164 20.36 -3.14 11.07
N ILE A 165 19.32 -2.33 10.84
CA ILE A 165 18.03 -2.81 10.29
C ILE A 165 18.20 -3.33 8.86
N TRP A 166 19.06 -2.67 8.07
CA TRP A 166 19.35 -3.11 6.71
C TRP A 166 20.15 -4.42 6.72
N ALA A 167 21.15 -4.53 7.59
CA ALA A 167 21.91 -5.75 7.76
C ALA A 167 21.03 -6.92 8.22
N THR A 168 20.16 -6.72 9.21
CA THR A 168 19.23 -7.77 9.65
C THR A 168 18.29 -8.20 8.53
N ARG A 169 17.66 -7.26 7.80
CA ARG A 169 16.82 -7.58 6.64
C ARG A 169 17.55 -8.41 5.59
N LEU A 170 18.81 -8.08 5.26
CA LEU A 170 19.61 -8.85 4.30
C LEU A 170 19.92 -10.25 4.80
N VAL A 171 20.32 -10.39 6.06
CA VAL A 171 20.57 -11.70 6.69
C VAL A 171 19.33 -12.58 6.63
N PHE A 172 18.15 -12.03 6.95
CA PHE A 172 16.88 -12.78 6.86
C PHE A 172 16.56 -13.22 5.43
N ILE A 173 16.78 -12.36 4.43
CA ILE A 173 16.57 -12.72 3.01
C ILE A 173 17.47 -13.89 2.61
N VAL A 174 18.75 -13.88 3.02
CA VAL A 174 19.69 -14.96 2.72
C VAL A 174 19.27 -16.25 3.42
N ILE A 175 18.89 -16.19 4.71
CA ILE A 175 18.43 -17.36 5.46
C ILE A 175 17.19 -17.98 4.81
N ILE A 176 16.18 -17.17 4.47
CA ILE A 176 14.97 -17.64 3.78
C ILE A 176 15.32 -18.23 2.41
N GLY A 177 16.21 -17.58 1.64
CA GLY A 177 16.60 -18.04 0.32
C GLY A 177 17.40 -19.34 0.30
N LEU A 178 18.14 -19.65 1.37
CA LEU A 178 18.88 -20.91 1.52
C LEU A 178 18.01 -22.04 2.08
N PHE A 179 16.86 -21.72 2.66
CA PHE A 179 15.94 -22.71 3.26
C PHE A 179 15.51 -23.85 2.31
N PRO A 180 15.23 -23.63 1.01
CA PRO A 180 14.83 -24.71 0.09
C PRO A 180 15.90 -25.77 -0.14
N VAL A 181 17.17 -25.46 0.13
CA VAL A 181 18.28 -26.42 0.04
C VAL A 181 18.21 -27.42 1.20
N MET A 182 17.74 -26.98 2.37
CA MET A 182 17.57 -27.80 3.58
C MET A 182 16.19 -28.44 3.69
N ALA A 183 15.22 -27.99 2.87
CA ALA A 183 13.82 -28.40 2.93
C ALA A 183 13.49 -29.87 2.64
N PRO A 184 14.29 -30.69 1.91
CA PRO A 184 13.92 -32.09 1.66
C PRO A 184 13.71 -32.94 2.91
N GLU A 185 14.43 -32.60 3.99
CA GLU A 185 14.38 -33.33 5.26
C GLU A 185 13.31 -32.81 6.24
N ILE A 186 12.67 -31.68 5.90
CA ILE A 186 11.77 -30.97 6.81
C ILE A 186 10.32 -31.36 6.52
N GLU A 187 9.56 -31.66 7.57
CA GLU A 187 8.13 -31.92 7.42
C GLU A 187 7.40 -30.72 6.79
N PRO A 188 6.55 -30.93 5.76
CA PRO A 188 6.03 -29.82 4.97
C PRO A 188 5.24 -28.76 5.75
N TRP A 189 4.56 -29.15 6.84
CA TRP A 189 3.79 -28.22 7.67
C TRP A 189 4.67 -27.31 8.54
N VAL A 190 5.94 -27.66 8.77
CA VAL A 190 6.91 -26.86 9.55
C VAL A 190 7.37 -25.62 8.78
N LEU A 191 7.42 -25.71 7.44
CA LEU A 191 7.80 -24.60 6.55
C LEU A 191 7.00 -23.30 6.80
N PRO A 192 5.65 -23.29 6.72
CA PRO A 192 4.87 -22.07 6.93
C PRO A 192 4.98 -21.55 8.36
N VAL A 193 5.16 -22.42 9.36
CA VAL A 193 5.41 -22.01 10.75
C VAL A 193 6.72 -21.23 10.84
N ALA A 194 7.81 -21.80 10.31
CA ALA A 194 9.11 -21.15 10.30
C ALA A 194 9.06 -19.79 9.58
N TYR A 195 8.46 -19.73 8.39
CA TYR A 195 8.33 -18.48 7.63
C TYR A 195 7.49 -17.42 8.34
N ALA A 196 6.39 -17.81 8.99
CA ALA A 196 5.55 -16.90 9.74
C ALA A 196 6.30 -16.33 10.97
N LEU A 197 7.06 -17.17 11.68
CA LEU A 197 7.90 -16.72 12.80
C LEU A 197 9.01 -15.79 12.34
N PHE A 198 9.74 -16.12 11.27
CA PHE A 198 10.78 -15.25 10.72
C PHE A 198 10.20 -13.89 10.30
N ASN A 199 9.05 -13.87 9.64
CA ASN A 199 8.38 -12.63 9.23
C ASN A 199 7.87 -11.81 10.42
N LEU A 200 7.32 -12.47 11.44
CA LEU A 200 6.91 -11.82 12.67
C LEU A 200 8.11 -11.18 13.38
N CYS A 201 9.21 -11.90 13.53
CA CYS A 201 10.45 -11.36 14.10
C CYS A 201 10.94 -10.13 13.33
N LEU A 202 10.96 -10.21 11.99
CA LEU A 202 11.37 -9.08 11.16
C LEU A 202 10.44 -7.86 11.33
N THR A 203 9.12 -8.12 11.39
CA THR A 203 8.11 -7.09 11.64
C THR A 203 8.32 -6.41 12.99
N LEU A 204 8.62 -7.18 14.04
CA LEU A 204 8.87 -6.65 15.38
C LEU A 204 10.16 -5.82 15.43
N ILE A 205 11.22 -6.24 14.72
CA ILE A 205 12.47 -5.48 14.60
C ILE A 205 12.21 -4.14 13.90
N ASP A 206 11.46 -4.14 12.80
CA ASP A 206 11.11 -2.91 12.09
C ASP A 206 10.22 -2.01 12.93
N ALA A 207 9.19 -2.55 13.59
CA ALA A 207 8.31 -1.78 14.47
C ALA A 207 9.08 -1.14 15.64
N GLY A 208 9.98 -1.89 16.27
CA GLY A 208 10.83 -1.37 17.35
C GLY A 208 11.77 -0.26 16.88
N SER A 209 12.19 -0.29 15.61
CA SER A 209 13.06 0.74 15.05
C SER A 209 12.37 2.08 14.80
N GLY A 210 11.05 2.07 14.56
CA GLY A 210 10.24 3.28 14.39
C GLY A 210 10.04 4.08 15.68
N VAL A 211 10.23 3.44 16.84
CA VAL A 211 10.08 4.06 18.18
C VAL A 211 11.24 4.98 18.55
N VAL A 212 12.29 5.09 17.71
CA VAL A 212 13.33 6.11 17.91
C VAL A 212 12.70 7.48 17.70
N LYS A 213 12.16 8.03 18.79
CA LYS A 213 11.53 9.33 18.90
C LYS A 213 12.45 10.32 18.21
N VAL A 214 12.02 10.83 17.05
CA VAL A 214 12.59 12.06 16.54
C VAL A 214 12.40 13.03 17.69
N PRO A 215 13.49 13.57 18.30
CA PRO A 215 13.34 14.54 19.36
C PRO A 215 12.41 15.58 18.79
N ASP A 216 11.29 15.77 19.48
CA ASP A 216 10.22 16.66 19.09
C ASP A 216 10.88 18.05 19.10
N LYS A 217 11.54 18.38 17.99
CA LYS A 217 11.96 19.74 17.68
C LYS A 217 10.61 20.37 17.59
N LYS A 218 10.17 20.93 18.74
CA LYS A 218 8.96 21.71 18.89
C LYS A 218 8.78 22.34 17.53
N GLN A 219 7.80 21.87 16.77
CA GLN A 219 7.38 22.61 15.62
C GLN A 219 6.93 23.90 16.28
N THR A 220 7.84 24.87 16.36
CA THR A 220 7.54 26.28 16.36
C THR A 220 6.87 26.46 15.02
N TYR A 221 5.63 25.96 14.95
CA TYR A 221 4.60 26.54 14.15
C TYR A 221 4.72 28.00 14.54
N ASN A 222 5.31 28.81 13.66
CA ASN A 222 5.34 30.25 13.84
C ASN A 222 3.87 30.63 14.08
N GLU A 223 3.51 30.85 15.35
CA GLU A 223 2.25 31.46 15.73
C GLU A 223 2.11 32.83 15.04
N ASP A 224 3.22 33.39 14.55
CA ASP A 224 3.29 34.57 13.69
C ASP A 224 2.56 34.43 12.34
N ARG A 225 2.13 33.22 11.93
CA ARG A 225 1.24 33.02 10.76
C ARG A 225 -0.20 32.68 11.13
N LEU A 226 -0.56 32.70 12.41
CA LEU A 226 -1.97 32.76 12.76
C LEU A 226 -2.44 34.19 12.43
N PRO A 227 -3.53 34.35 11.66
CA PRO A 227 -4.13 35.67 11.48
C PRO A 227 -4.43 36.25 12.87
N PRO A 228 -4.22 37.57 13.07
CA PRO A 228 -4.40 38.20 14.37
C PRO A 228 -5.78 37.87 14.94
N LYS A 229 -5.81 37.50 16.22
CA LYS A 229 -6.94 36.97 17.01
C LYS A 229 -8.17 37.90 17.13
N ASN A 230 -8.26 38.96 16.33
CA ASN A 230 -9.23 40.04 16.45
C ASN A 230 -10.34 40.02 15.40
N ILE A 231 -10.56 38.91 14.69
CA ILE A 231 -11.79 38.77 13.91
C ILE A 231 -12.91 38.42 14.89
N LYS A 232 -13.62 39.44 15.39
CA LYS A 232 -14.97 39.27 15.95
C LYS A 232 -15.82 38.67 14.84
N ILE A 233 -15.98 37.35 14.85
CA ILE A 233 -17.00 36.68 14.06
C ILE A 233 -18.32 37.07 14.73
N GLU A 234 -18.93 38.12 14.21
CA GLU A 234 -20.30 38.47 14.53
C GLU A 234 -21.16 37.31 14.02
N ILE A 235 -21.52 36.41 14.94
CA ILE A 235 -22.43 35.32 14.66
C ILE A 235 -23.78 35.97 14.36
N VAL A 236 -24.03 36.24 13.08
CA VAL A 236 -25.36 36.53 12.58
C VAL A 236 -26.19 35.28 12.85
N LYS A 237 -26.89 35.29 13.98
CA LYS A 237 -27.97 34.35 14.28
C LYS A 237 -29.10 34.64 13.28
N SER A 238 -28.99 34.13 12.05
CA SER A 238 -30.15 34.05 11.17
C SER A 238 -30.99 32.88 11.64
N THR A 239 -31.90 33.18 12.55
CA THR A 239 -33.05 32.34 12.88
C THR A 239 -33.88 32.16 11.62
N ARG A 240 -33.73 31.04 10.91
CA ARG A 240 -34.74 30.57 9.96
C ARG A 240 -34.80 29.06 10.07
N LYS A 241 -35.81 28.60 10.81
CA LYS A 241 -35.97 27.22 11.26
C LYS A 241 -37.09 26.47 10.52
N GLU A 242 -37.58 26.97 9.39
CA GLU A 242 -38.83 26.44 8.81
C GLU A 242 -38.85 26.16 7.29
N ASP A 243 -37.76 26.34 6.52
CA ASP A 243 -37.83 26.18 5.04
C ASP A 243 -37.04 24.99 4.46
N LEU A 244 -36.65 23.98 5.25
CA LEU A 244 -35.72 22.92 4.79
C LEU A 244 -36.32 21.51 4.69
N GLU A 245 -37.65 21.36 4.76
CA GLU A 245 -38.30 20.05 4.53
C GLU A 245 -38.78 19.81 3.09
N ASP A 246 -38.86 20.82 2.21
CA ASP A 246 -39.47 20.67 0.87
C ASP A 246 -38.50 20.56 -0.32
N ALA A 247 -37.19 20.50 -0.09
CA ALA A 247 -36.22 20.69 -1.16
C ALA A 247 -35.28 19.49 -1.42
N TYR A 248 -35.71 18.22 -1.34
CA TYR A 248 -34.85 17.11 -1.82
C TYR A 248 -35.61 15.87 -2.36
N PHE A 249 -36.49 16.08 -3.33
CA PHE A 249 -36.76 15.07 -4.36
C PHE A 249 -36.92 15.75 -5.73
N PRO A 250 -35.84 15.90 -6.53
CA PRO A 250 -36.02 16.24 -7.93
C PRO A 250 -36.67 15.05 -8.63
N SER A 251 -37.90 15.27 -9.09
CA SER A 251 -38.59 14.42 -10.04
C SER A 251 -37.70 14.13 -11.25
N LYS A 252 -37.84 12.91 -11.78
CA LYS A 252 -37.16 12.39 -12.96
C LYS A 252 -37.26 13.40 -14.11
N THR A 253 -36.25 14.24 -14.26
CA THR A 253 -36.09 15.06 -15.45
C THR A 253 -35.55 14.12 -16.52
N GLN A 254 -36.40 13.80 -17.49
CA GLN A 254 -35.98 13.12 -18.72
C GLN A 254 -34.91 13.99 -19.38
N VAL A 255 -33.67 13.51 -19.40
CA VAL A 255 -32.59 14.13 -20.15
C VAL A 255 -32.91 13.93 -21.63
N PRO A 256 -33.12 15.00 -22.42
CA PRO A 256 -33.27 14.86 -23.85
C PRO A 256 -31.97 14.30 -24.44
N LEU A 257 -32.08 13.21 -25.19
CA LEU A 257 -31.00 12.60 -25.96
C LEU A 257 -30.39 13.65 -26.90
N SER A 258 -29.25 14.18 -26.50
CA SER A 258 -28.38 14.98 -27.37
C SER A 258 -27.92 14.13 -28.55
N PRO A 259 -28.03 14.63 -29.80
CA PRO A 259 -27.57 13.90 -30.97
C PRO A 259 -26.06 13.67 -30.89
N HIS A 260 -25.72 12.40 -30.97
CA HIS A 260 -24.40 11.79 -31.00
C HIS A 260 -23.42 12.55 -31.91
N ARG A 261 -22.69 13.53 -31.36
CA ARG A 261 -21.59 14.20 -32.07
C ARG A 261 -20.38 13.26 -32.03
N ARG A 262 -20.23 12.44 -33.07
CA ARG A 262 -19.08 11.55 -33.26
C ARG A 262 -17.77 12.36 -33.10
N PRO A 263 -16.85 11.96 -32.21
CA PRO A 263 -15.53 12.56 -32.18
C PRO A 263 -14.83 12.20 -33.49
N GLN A 264 -14.47 13.22 -34.28
CA GLN A 264 -13.56 13.04 -35.40
C GLN A 264 -12.21 12.58 -34.84
N MET A 265 -11.89 11.31 -35.07
CA MET A 265 -10.54 10.79 -34.89
C MET A 265 -9.62 11.51 -35.86
N LYS A 266 -8.86 12.50 -35.37
CA LYS A 266 -7.63 12.91 -36.03
C LYS A 266 -6.67 11.73 -35.98
N ARG A 267 -6.45 11.10 -37.14
CA ARG A 267 -5.34 10.16 -37.40
C ARG A 267 -4.03 10.83 -37.00
N LEU A 268 -3.54 10.54 -35.79
CA LEU A 268 -2.14 10.73 -35.45
C LEU A 268 -1.36 9.62 -36.14
N ARG A 269 -0.81 9.97 -37.31
CA ARG A 269 0.25 9.22 -37.97
C ARG A 269 1.50 9.25 -37.09
N GLY A 270 2.05 8.08 -36.82
CA GLY A 270 3.48 7.92 -36.59
C GLY A 270 3.94 7.95 -35.13
N GLN A 271 3.85 6.81 -34.45
CA GLN A 271 4.88 6.40 -33.50
C GLN A 271 5.03 4.89 -33.55
N LYS A 272 5.94 4.44 -34.43
CA LYS A 272 6.55 3.11 -34.34
C LYS A 272 7.45 3.12 -33.11
N TYR A 273 7.05 2.41 -32.06
CA TYR A 273 8.01 1.87 -31.11
C TYR A 273 7.91 0.36 -31.15
N LEU A 274 9.02 -0.21 -31.63
CA LEU A 274 9.43 -1.60 -31.54
C LEU A 274 9.10 -2.18 -30.16
N PHE A 275 8.32 -3.26 -30.16
CA PHE A 275 8.31 -4.26 -29.09
C PHE A 275 8.53 -5.61 -29.77
N ASP A 276 9.79 -5.83 -30.15
CA ASP A 276 10.34 -7.16 -30.35
C ASP A 276 11.21 -7.49 -29.13
N THR A 277 11.35 -8.79 -28.84
CA THR A 277 12.08 -9.43 -27.72
C THR A 277 11.31 -9.59 -26.40
N CYS A 278 10.65 -10.73 -26.22
CA CYS A 278 11.25 -11.89 -25.56
C CYS A 278 10.26 -13.07 -25.54
N ASN A 279 10.47 -14.02 -26.46
CA ASN A 279 10.17 -15.43 -26.24
C ASN A 279 11.33 -16.01 -25.43
N LEU A 280 11.03 -16.51 -24.23
CA LEU A 280 11.76 -17.54 -23.49
C LEU A 280 10.84 -18.09 -22.40
#